data_AF-A0A5D3KT61-F1
#
_entry.id   AF-A0A5D3KT61-F1
#
_cell.length_a   1.000
_cell.length_b   1.000
_cell.length_c   1.000
_cell.angle_alpha   90.00
_cell.angle_beta   90.00
_cell.angle_gamma   90.00
#
_symmetry.space_group_name_H-M   'P 1'
#
loop_
_entity.id
_entity.type
_entity.pdbx_description
1 polymer ?
#
loop_
_entity_poly.entity_id
_entity_poly.type
_entity_poly.pdbx_seq_one_letter_code
_entity_poly.pdbx_strand_id
1 'polypeptide(L)' 'MAPPHKSQLRCPPDRALLDELYDYVRAPAHPGRRRAKRVSATWTVTDDWPSGVPVTETEIDVFEAWFGDLFDELFGEG' A
#
# COMPACT_ATOMS: atom_id res chain seq x y z
N MET A 1 18.02 42.08 4.35
CA MET A 1 18.53 41.17 3.30
C MET A 1 18.17 39.76 3.70
N ALA A 2 17.30 39.08 2.96
CA ALA A 2 16.92 37.68 3.18
C ALA A 2 17.78 36.76 2.29
N PRO A 3 18.15 35.55 2.73
CA PRO A 3 18.94 34.65 1.90
C PRO A 3 18.05 33.98 0.83
N PRO A 4 18.62 33.60 -0.34
CA PRO A 4 17.86 33.03 -1.44
C PRO A 4 17.44 31.59 -1.13
N HIS A 5 16.18 31.28 -1.39
CA HIS A 5 15.64 29.92 -1.39
C HIS A 5 16.21 29.18 -2.59
N LYS A 6 17.09 28.21 -2.33
CA LYS A 6 17.63 27.34 -3.38
C LYS A 6 16.51 26.42 -3.86
N SER A 7 16.24 26.49 -5.16
CA SER A 7 15.34 25.63 -5.92
C SER A 7 15.62 24.16 -5.58
N GLN A 8 14.64 23.48 -4.98
CA GLN A 8 14.65 22.03 -4.84
C GLN A 8 14.49 21.43 -6.25
N LEU A 9 15.63 21.07 -6.84
CA LEU A 9 15.65 20.17 -7.99
C LEU A 9 15.04 18.84 -7.51
N ARG A 10 13.90 18.48 -8.10
CA ARG A 10 13.27 17.17 -7.90
C ARG A 10 14.22 16.12 -8.48
N CYS A 11 14.96 15.42 -7.61
CA CYS A 11 15.70 14.22 -8.00
C CYS A 11 14.72 13.10 -8.38
N PRO A 12 15.03 12.27 -9.38
CA PRO A 12 14.29 11.03 -9.65
C PRO A 12 14.39 10.10 -8.42
N PRO A 13 13.40 9.23 -8.16
CA PRO A 13 13.43 8.36 -7.00
C PRO A 13 14.67 7.46 -7.07
N ASP A 14 15.57 7.72 -6.13
CA ASP A 14 16.75 6.92 -5.85
C ASP A 14 16.31 5.54 -5.35
N ARG A 15 17.10 4.50 -5.64
CA ARG A 15 16.91 3.14 -5.13
C ARG A 15 16.83 3.10 -3.60
N ALA A 16 17.40 4.10 -2.94
CA ALA A 16 17.26 4.34 -1.50
C ALA A 16 15.81 4.47 -1.00
N LEU A 17 14.88 4.99 -1.81
CA LEU A 17 13.45 5.07 -1.45
C LEU A 17 12.76 3.69 -1.49
N LEU A 18 13.23 2.78 -2.35
CA LEU A 18 12.71 1.41 -2.39
C LEU A 18 13.19 0.63 -1.16
N ASP A 19 14.43 0.85 -0.72
CA ASP A 19 14.91 0.26 0.54
C ASP A 19 14.15 0.83 1.75
N GLU A 20 13.78 2.13 1.75
CA GLU A 20 12.90 2.75 2.77
C GLU A 20 11.50 2.15 2.77
N LEU A 21 10.96 1.80 1.58
CA LEU A 21 9.67 1.14 1.48
C LEU A 21 9.65 -0.20 2.22
N TYR A 22 10.75 -0.97 2.25
CA TYR A 22 10.83 -2.26 2.92
C TYR A 22 11.28 -2.19 4.39
N ASP A 23 11.50 -1.01 4.95
CA ASP A 23 11.96 -0.87 6.33
C ASP A 23 10.96 -1.42 7.37
N TYR A 24 9.68 -1.59 7.02
CA TYR A 24 8.68 -2.23 7.88
C TYR A 24 8.96 -3.72 8.15
N VAL A 25 9.68 -4.40 7.26
CA VAL A 25 10.08 -5.81 7.43
C VAL A 25 11.17 -5.93 8.49
N ARG A 26 11.98 -4.87 8.63
CA ARG A 26 13.07 -4.80 9.60
C ARG A 26 12.51 -4.37 10.95
N ALA A 27 12.23 -5.34 11.82
CA ALA A 27 11.83 -5.04 13.19
C ALA A 27 12.87 -4.11 13.84
N PRO A 28 12.49 -2.91 14.30
CA PRO A 28 13.43 -2.00 14.93
C PRO A 28 13.99 -2.64 16.20
N ALA A 29 15.30 -2.50 16.40
CA ALA A 29 15.95 -2.95 17.63
C ALA A 29 15.45 -2.08 18.80
N HIS A 30 14.40 -2.54 19.48
CA HIS A 30 13.87 -1.83 20.64
C HIS A 30 14.84 -1.97 21.81
N PRO A 31 15.36 -0.86 22.38
CA PRO A 31 16.15 -0.93 23.60
C PRO A 31 15.28 -1.60 24.67
N GLY A 32 15.84 -2.57 25.39
CA GLY A 32 15.14 -3.47 26.31
C GLY A 32 14.22 -2.73 27.27
N ARG A 33 12.96 -2.55 26.90
CA ARG A 33 11.93 -1.99 27.76
C ARG A 33 11.59 -3.04 28.81
N ARG A 34 11.54 -2.63 30.08
CA ARG A 34 10.95 -3.47 31.14
C ARG A 34 9.58 -3.94 30.67
N ARG A 35 9.34 -5.24 30.74
CA ARG A 35 8.13 -5.89 30.24
C ARG A 35 6.93 -5.36 31.05
N ALA A 36 6.27 -4.34 30.55
CA ALA A 36 4.99 -3.91 31.10
C ALA A 36 4.05 -5.12 31.09
N LYS A 37 3.30 -5.31 32.19
CA LYS A 37 2.30 -6.38 32.28
C LYS A 37 1.26 -6.11 31.20
N ARG A 38 1.36 -6.83 30.08
CA ARG A 38 0.43 -6.65 28.96
C ARG A 38 -0.93 -7.12 29.43
N VAL A 39 -1.87 -6.19 29.55
CA VAL A 39 -3.28 -6.54 29.58
C VAL A 39 -3.61 -6.92 28.14
N SER A 40 -3.78 -8.20 27.88
CA SER A 40 -4.26 -8.68 26.59
C SER A 40 -5.73 -8.26 26.47
N ALA A 41 -5.99 -7.12 25.85
CA ALA A 41 -7.31 -6.83 25.36
C ALA A 41 -7.59 -7.81 24.21
N THR A 42 -8.68 -8.55 24.29
CA THR A 42 -9.19 -9.32 23.16
C THR A 42 -9.69 -8.33 22.13
N TRP A 43 -8.82 -7.95 21.19
CA TRP A 43 -9.20 -7.14 20.03
C TRP A 43 -9.77 -8.09 18.97
N THR A 44 -11.07 -7.99 18.70
CA THR A 44 -11.70 -8.72 17.60
C THR A 44 -11.53 -7.90 16.33
N VAL A 45 -10.78 -8.42 15.37
CA VAL A 45 -10.78 -7.89 14.01
C VAL A 45 -12.01 -8.47 13.32
N THR A 46 -13.04 -7.65 13.12
CA THR A 46 -14.20 -8.00 12.29
C THR A 46 -14.04 -7.39 10.91
N ASP A 47 -14.36 -8.18 9.89
CA ASP A 47 -14.48 -7.68 8.54
C ASP A 47 -15.96 -7.32 8.32
N ASP A 48 -16.27 -6.03 8.34
CA ASP A 48 -17.65 -5.51 8.27
C ASP A 48 -18.13 -5.37 6.81
N TRP A 49 -17.61 -6.19 5.90
CA TRP A 49 -17.97 -6.11 4.49
C TRP A 49 -19.38 -6.65 4.23
N PRO A 50 -20.13 -6.05 3.29
CA PRO A 50 -21.40 -6.60 2.87
C PRO A 50 -21.19 -7.95 2.18
N SER A 51 -22.24 -8.79 2.16
CA SER A 51 -22.20 -10.10 1.49
C SER A 51 -21.83 -10.01 0.00
N GLY A 52 -22.03 -8.84 -0.61
CA GLY A 52 -21.53 -8.50 -1.93
C GLY A 52 -21.41 -6.98 -2.07
N VAL A 53 -20.31 -6.53 -2.66
CA VAL A 53 -20.15 -5.14 -3.08
C VAL A 53 -20.78 -5.03 -4.48
N PRO A 54 -21.83 -4.22 -4.67
CA PRO A 54 -22.44 -4.07 -5.99
C PRO A 54 -21.41 -3.39 -6.91
N VAL A 55 -21.16 -4.01 -8.06
CA VAL A 55 -20.35 -3.44 -9.14
C VAL A 55 -21.28 -3.12 -10.29
N THR A 56 -21.15 -1.93 -10.85
CA THR A 56 -21.95 -1.46 -11.97
C THR A 56 -21.29 -1.78 -13.31
N GLU A 57 -22.08 -1.91 -14.38
CA GLU A 57 -21.54 -2.12 -15.73
C GLU A 57 -20.52 -1.05 -16.14
N THR A 58 -20.76 0.22 -15.75
CA THR A 58 -19.81 1.30 -16.03
C THR A 58 -18.48 1.13 -15.29
N GLU A 59 -18.50 0.58 -14.08
CA GLU A 59 -17.25 0.24 -13.38
C GLU A 59 -16.54 -0.92 -14.09
N ILE A 60 -17.28 -1.93 -14.55
CA ILE A 60 -16.74 -3.05 -15.32
C ILE A 60 -16.07 -2.53 -16.61
N ASP A 61 -16.73 -1.64 -17.36
CA ASP A 61 -16.20 -1.03 -18.58
C ASP A 61 -14.85 -0.32 -18.34
N VAL A 62 -14.73 0.41 -17.22
CA VAL A 62 -13.50 1.12 -16.85
C VAL A 62 -12.38 0.13 -16.52
N PHE A 63 -12.70 -0.99 -15.86
CA PHE A 63 -11.73 -2.05 -15.58
C PHE A 63 -11.30 -2.75 -16.87
N GLU A 64 -12.24 -3.12 -17.74
CA GLU A 64 -11.95 -3.80 -19.01
C GLU A 64 -11.15 -2.92 -19.98
N ALA A 65 -11.35 -1.60 -19.98
CA ALA A 65 -10.56 -0.69 -20.80
C ALA A 65 -9.05 -0.68 -20.46
N TRP A 66 -8.66 -1.14 -19.27
CA TRP A 66 -7.25 -1.19 -18.82
C TRP A 66 -6.72 -2.62 -18.74
N PHE A 67 -7.57 -3.59 -18.43
CA PHE A 67 -7.20 -4.97 -18.17
C PHE A 67 -7.72 -5.96 -19.20
N GLY A 68 -8.52 -5.53 -20.17
CA GLY A 68 -9.14 -6.39 -21.19
C GLY A 68 -8.12 -7.25 -21.92
N ASP A 69 -7.08 -6.62 -22.49
CA ASP A 69 -6.01 -7.34 -23.20
C ASP A 69 -5.31 -8.39 -22.32
N LEU A 70 -5.14 -8.10 -21.03
CA LEU A 70 -4.55 -9.05 -20.06
C LEU A 70 -5.49 -10.23 -19.79
N PHE A 71 -6.80 -9.98 -19.69
CA PHE A 71 -7.77 -11.05 -19.51
C PHE A 71 -7.93 -11.91 -20.75
N ASP A 72 -7.87 -11.31 -21.93
CA ASP A 72 -7.84 -12.03 -23.19
C ASP A 72 -6.59 -12.90 -23.32
N GLU A 73 -5.43 -12.44 -22.85
CA GLU A 73 -4.20 -13.26 -22.77
C GLU A 73 -4.34 -14.41 -21.74
N LEU A 74 -4.91 -14.12 -20.56
CA LEU A 74 -4.97 -15.08 -19.46
C LEU A 74 -6.08 -16.13 -19.62
N PHE A 75 -7.18 -15.78 -20.29
CA PHE A 75 -8.39 -16.59 -20.38
C PHE A 75 -8.91 -16.80 -21.81
N GLY A 76 -8.34 -16.15 -22.81
CA GLY A 76 -8.78 -16.23 -24.21
C GLY A 76 -8.31 -17.48 -24.96
N GLU A 77 -7.54 -18.38 -24.35
CA GLU A 77 -7.17 -19.66 -24.95
C GLU A 77 -8.25 -20.73 -24.75
N GLY A 78 -8.95 -20.99 -25.86
CA GLY A 78 -9.49 -22.29 -26.26
C GLY A 78 -8.80 -22.77 -27.53
#